data_AF-A0A1V8TXW8-F1
#
_entry.id   AF-A0A1V8TXW8-F1
#
_cell.length_a   1.000
_cell.length_b   1.000
_cell.length_c   1.000
_cell.angle_alpha   90.00
_cell.angle_beta   90.00
_cell.angle_gamma   90.00
#
_symmetry.space_group_name_H-M   'P 1'
#
loop_
_entity.id
_entity.type
_entity.pdbx_description
1 polymer ?
#
loop_
_entity_poly.entity_id
_entity_poly.type
_entity_poly.pdbx_seq_one_letter_code
_entity_poly.pdbx_strand_id
1 'polypeptide(L)'
;MSSYRQSMELLENDVQRFLARKPTAVVSRPGSRDGQASVWELPTKRRTLELAKEQLHADREAQGLERRRVQRERQALEDGAALWKEVAATVTALEKRIRGDMSSSLDDPDRAWDEAPDAAPTAKMRDLLEAVDGATVSLQTRLEDAEVKNWRLLVVAIGAELEALRQGRTILSQALGEAKDPRPDPESPNSPIQHLKEDSGDDKILELDKSFETARKQSLSNGETDDEIDPELLFSQQDSPVD
;
A
#
# COMPACT_ATOMS: atom_id res chain seq x y z
N MET A 1 46.02 -7.86 -50.19
CA MET A 1 45.79 -8.73 -49.01
C MET A 1 46.08 -8.05 -47.66
N SER A 2 46.86 -6.97 -47.61
CA SER A 2 47.20 -6.28 -46.34
C SER A 2 45.99 -5.59 -45.66
N SER A 3 45.08 -5.00 -46.44
CA SER A 3 43.91 -4.29 -45.92
C SER A 3 42.93 -5.19 -45.15
N TYR A 4 42.67 -6.40 -45.66
CA TYR A 4 41.79 -7.37 -45.01
C TYR A 4 42.33 -7.83 -43.65
N ARG A 5 43.64 -8.11 -43.58
CA ARG A 5 44.30 -8.47 -42.31
C ARG A 5 44.24 -7.34 -41.29
N GLN A 6 44.51 -6.12 -41.73
CA GLN A 6 44.41 -4.95 -40.87
C GLN A 6 42.97 -4.71 -40.36
N SER A 7 41.96 -4.92 -41.21
CA SER A 7 40.55 -4.83 -40.77
C SER A 7 40.16 -5.94 -39.78
N MET A 8 40.73 -7.13 -39.91
CA MET A 8 40.47 -8.26 -39.01
C MET A 8 41.08 -8.01 -37.63
N GLU A 9 42.30 -7.49 -37.57
CA GLU A 9 42.99 -7.13 -36.33
C GLU A 9 42.26 -6.00 -35.58
N LEU A 10 41.74 -5.00 -36.29
CA LEU A 10 40.90 -3.96 -35.70
C LEU A 10 39.63 -4.53 -35.07
N LEU A 11 38.95 -5.46 -35.77
CA LEU A 11 37.75 -6.13 -35.25
C LEU A 11 38.05 -6.95 -33.99
N GLU A 12 39.14 -7.72 -33.99
CA GLU A 12 39.56 -8.49 -32.81
C GLU A 12 39.86 -7.57 -31.62
N ASN A 13 40.51 -6.43 -31.86
CA ASN A 13 40.77 -5.44 -30.82
C ASN A 13 39.47 -4.87 -30.23
N ASP A 14 38.50 -4.55 -31.08
CA ASP A 14 37.20 -4.03 -30.65
C ASP A 14 36.40 -5.07 -29.84
N VAL A 15 36.43 -6.34 -30.25
CA VAL A 15 35.81 -7.44 -29.49
C VAL A 15 36.46 -7.60 -28.12
N GLN A 16 37.79 -7.56 -28.03
CA GLN A 16 38.50 -7.65 -26.75
C GLN A 16 38.19 -6.45 -25.84
N ARG A 17 38.12 -5.23 -26.39
CA ARG A 17 37.72 -4.03 -25.65
C ARG A 17 36.31 -4.16 -25.09
N PHE A 18 35.37 -4.66 -25.90
CA PHE A 18 33.99 -4.89 -25.47
C PHE A 18 33.91 -5.90 -24.32
N LEU A 19 34.58 -7.05 -24.44
CA LEU A 19 34.57 -8.10 -23.42
C LEU A 19 35.30 -7.69 -22.13
N ALA A 20 36.30 -6.80 -22.22
CA ALA A 20 37.00 -6.26 -21.06
C ALA A 20 36.13 -5.32 -20.23
N ARG A 21 35.24 -4.56 -20.86
CA ARG A 21 34.36 -3.59 -20.20
C ARG A 21 33.19 -4.31 -19.53
N LYS A 22 33.18 -4.35 -18.19
CA LYS A 22 32.00 -4.80 -17.43
C LYS A 22 30.90 -3.72 -17.50
N PRO A 23 29.65 -4.05 -17.87
CA PRO A 23 28.57 -3.08 -17.80
C PRO A 23 28.30 -2.69 -16.34
N THR A 24 28.09 -1.41 -16.08
CA THR A 24 27.84 -0.86 -14.73
C THR A 24 26.49 -1.31 -14.15
N ALA A 25 25.55 -1.70 -15.02
CA ALA A 25 24.19 -2.10 -14.66
C ALA A 25 23.98 -3.62 -14.61
N VAL A 26 25.05 -4.43 -14.63
CA VAL A 26 24.89 -5.88 -14.38
C VAL A 26 24.62 -6.04 -12.89
N VAL A 27 23.34 -5.99 -12.53
CA VAL A 27 22.87 -6.54 -11.26
C VAL A 27 23.27 -8.00 -11.30
N SER A 28 24.25 -8.40 -10.50
CA SER A 28 24.57 -9.81 -10.29
C SER A 28 23.28 -10.49 -9.91
N ARG A 29 22.71 -11.27 -10.83
CA ARG A 29 21.43 -11.95 -10.62
C ARG A 29 21.67 -12.94 -9.49
N PRO A 30 21.12 -12.73 -8.29
CA PRO A 30 21.24 -13.72 -7.24
C PRO A 30 20.36 -14.88 -7.69
N GLY A 31 20.98 -15.99 -8.09
CA GLY A 31 20.27 -17.20 -8.46
C GLY A 31 19.72 -17.23 -9.89
N SER A 32 20.60 -17.28 -10.90
CA SER A 32 20.25 -18.13 -12.05
C SER A 32 19.95 -19.53 -11.48
N ARG A 33 18.76 -20.08 -11.76
CA ARG A 33 18.32 -21.40 -11.26
C ARG A 33 19.30 -22.53 -11.61
N ASP A 34 20.24 -22.26 -12.52
CA ASP A 34 21.24 -23.19 -13.03
C ASP A 34 22.66 -23.00 -12.46
N GLY A 35 22.85 -22.08 -11.49
CA GLY A 35 24.16 -21.88 -10.84
C GLY A 35 25.27 -21.33 -11.74
N GLN A 36 24.95 -20.90 -12.96
CA GLN A 36 25.94 -20.29 -13.86
C GLN A 36 26.19 -18.83 -13.49
N ALA A 37 27.45 -18.55 -13.15
CA ALA A 37 27.96 -17.19 -12.95
C ALA A 37 27.78 -16.36 -14.22
N SER A 38 27.51 -15.06 -14.07
CA SER A 38 27.35 -14.17 -15.22
C SER A 38 28.63 -14.15 -16.05
N VAL A 39 28.52 -13.99 -17.37
CA VAL A 39 29.65 -13.82 -18.31
C VAL A 39 30.61 -12.73 -17.86
N TRP A 40 30.06 -11.71 -17.20
CA TRP A 40 30.78 -10.56 -16.68
C TRP A 40 31.49 -10.83 -15.34
N GLU A 41 31.23 -11.97 -14.71
CA GLU A 41 31.91 -12.47 -13.50
C GLU A 41 33.06 -13.43 -13.87
N LEU A 42 33.07 -13.98 -15.09
CA LEU A 42 34.19 -14.77 -15.59
C LEU A 42 35.44 -13.90 -15.81
N PRO A 43 36.66 -14.44 -15.65
CA PRO A 43 37.90 -13.76 -16.05
C PRO A 43 37.88 -13.38 -17.53
N THR A 44 38.44 -12.22 -17.88
CA THR A 44 38.43 -11.66 -19.25
C THR A 44 38.93 -12.64 -20.32
N LYS A 45 39.93 -13.48 -20.00
CA LYS A 45 40.47 -14.52 -20.91
C LYS A 45 39.48 -15.64 -21.25
N ARG A 46 38.42 -15.82 -20.46
CA ARG A 46 37.38 -16.85 -20.66
C ARG A 46 36.08 -16.27 -21.21
N ARG A 47 36.00 -14.96 -21.42
CA ARG A 47 34.81 -14.32 -22.01
C ARG A 47 34.87 -14.51 -23.53
N THR A 48 33.79 -15.02 -24.11
CA THR A 48 33.63 -15.12 -25.56
C THR A 48 32.49 -14.24 -26.02
N LEU A 49 32.55 -13.78 -27.27
CA LEU A 49 31.52 -12.94 -27.86
C LEU A 49 30.14 -13.62 -27.84
N GLU A 50 30.10 -14.91 -28.20
CA GLU A 50 28.85 -15.68 -28.20
C GLU A 50 28.21 -15.73 -26.82
N LEU A 51 29.01 -15.99 -25.78
CA LEU A 51 28.51 -16.03 -24.41
C LEU A 51 27.97 -14.66 -23.97
N ALA A 52 28.69 -13.57 -24.29
CA ALA A 52 28.23 -12.21 -24.00
C ALA A 52 26.93 -11.86 -24.75
N LYS A 53 26.81 -12.30 -26.00
CA LYS A 53 25.61 -12.12 -26.83
C LYS A 53 24.41 -12.88 -26.24
N GLU A 54 24.57 -14.16 -25.92
CA GLU A 54 23.53 -14.98 -25.28
C GLU A 54 23.03 -14.34 -23.98
N GLN A 55 23.95 -13.93 -23.11
CA GLN A 55 23.61 -13.24 -21.86
C GLN A 55 22.84 -11.94 -22.10
N LEU A 56 23.27 -11.12 -23.06
CA LEU A 56 22.57 -9.87 -23.37
C LEU A 56 21.17 -10.11 -23.95
N HIS A 57 20.98 -11.15 -24.76
CA HIS A 57 19.67 -11.54 -25.23
C HIS A 57 18.77 -12.00 -24.07
N ALA A 58 19.28 -12.86 -23.20
CA ALA A 58 18.54 -13.32 -22.02
C ALA A 58 18.17 -12.15 -21.08
N ASP A 59 19.10 -11.22 -20.85
CA ASP A 59 18.88 -10.03 -20.03
C ASP A 59 17.82 -9.11 -20.66
N ARG A 60 17.87 -8.92 -21.99
CA ARG A 60 16.88 -8.13 -22.72
C ARG A 60 15.49 -8.75 -22.62
N GLU A 61 15.38 -10.06 -22.75
CA GLU A 61 14.10 -10.78 -22.61
C GLU A 61 13.56 -10.70 -21.19
N ALA A 62 14.42 -10.91 -20.18
CA ALA A 62 14.06 -10.78 -18.77
C ALA A 62 13.60 -9.36 -18.43
N GLN A 63 14.32 -8.33 -18.89
CA GLN A 63 13.90 -6.93 -18.74
C GLN A 63 12.59 -6.65 -19.47
N GLY A 64 12.37 -7.25 -20.64
CA GLY A 64 11.10 -7.14 -21.37
C GLY A 64 9.93 -7.74 -20.59
N LEU A 65 10.13 -8.89 -19.97
CA LEU A 65 9.14 -9.52 -19.08
C LEU A 65 8.86 -8.65 -17.86
N GLU A 66 9.89 -8.13 -17.19
CA GLU A 66 9.73 -7.28 -16.01
C GLU A 66 9.01 -5.98 -16.35
N ARG A 67 9.37 -5.33 -17.48
CA ARG A 67 8.66 -4.13 -17.95
C ARG A 67 7.18 -4.41 -18.19
N ARG A 68 6.83 -5.55 -18.80
CA ARG A 68 5.42 -5.94 -18.99
C ARG A 68 4.72 -6.22 -17.66
N ARG A 69 5.42 -6.83 -16.69
CA ARG A 69 4.90 -7.08 -15.34
C ARG A 69 4.60 -5.76 -14.64
N VAL A 70 5.56 -4.84 -14.59
CA VAL A 70 5.42 -3.51 -14.00
C VAL A 70 4.32 -2.71 -14.70
N GLN A 71 4.22 -2.77 -16.03
CA GLN A 71 3.17 -2.05 -16.74
C GLN A 71 1.77 -2.57 -16.40
N ARG A 72 1.60 -3.90 -16.26
CA ARG A 72 0.33 -4.49 -15.80
C ARG A 72 0.00 -4.08 -14.37
N GLU A 73 1.00 -4.09 -13.49
CA GLU A 73 0.84 -3.68 -12.09
C GLU A 73 0.46 -2.20 -12.00
N ARG A 74 1.12 -1.34 -12.77
CA ARG A 74 0.79 0.08 -12.88
C ARG A 74 -0.65 0.31 -13.34
N GLN A 75 -1.09 -0.39 -14.39
CA GLN A 75 -2.47 -0.29 -14.87
C GLN A 75 -3.47 -0.73 -13.80
N ALA A 76 -3.19 -1.85 -13.11
CA ALA A 76 -4.03 -2.32 -12.02
C ALA A 76 -4.13 -1.30 -10.86
N LEU A 77 -3.04 -0.58 -10.56
CA LEU A 77 -3.04 0.50 -9.57
C LEU A 77 -3.83 1.72 -10.03
N GLU A 78 -3.70 2.13 -11.30
CA GLU A 78 -4.47 3.25 -11.85
C GLU A 78 -5.99 2.94 -11.84
N ASP A 79 -6.38 1.76 -12.33
CA ASP A 79 -7.77 1.33 -12.36
C ASP A 79 -8.32 1.12 -10.94
N GLY A 80 -7.52 0.53 -10.05
CA GLY A 80 -7.88 0.35 -8.64
C GLY A 80 -8.03 1.66 -7.89
N ALA A 81 -7.19 2.66 -8.18
CA ALA A 81 -7.29 3.99 -7.61
C ALA A 81 -8.54 4.73 -8.10
N ALA A 82 -8.94 4.55 -9.36
CA ALA A 82 -10.20 5.10 -9.87
C ALA A 82 -11.40 4.50 -9.14
N LEU A 83 -11.43 3.17 -8.96
CA LEU A 83 -12.50 2.49 -8.23
C LEU A 83 -12.55 2.94 -6.76
N TRP A 84 -11.39 3.05 -6.09
CA TRP A 84 -11.33 3.54 -4.71
C TRP A 84 -11.86 4.96 -4.57
N LYS A 85 -11.57 5.87 -5.52
CA LYS A 85 -12.11 7.24 -5.48
C LYS A 85 -13.64 7.25 -5.49
N GLU A 86 -14.27 6.35 -6.25
CA GLU A 86 -15.73 6.24 -6.29
C GLU A 86 -16.30 5.68 -4.98
N VAL A 87 -15.64 4.68 -4.39
CA VAL A 87 -16.00 4.15 -3.05
C VAL A 87 -15.90 5.25 -2.01
N ALA A 88 -14.75 5.92 -1.94
CA ALA A 88 -14.49 6.99 -0.98
C ALA A 88 -15.48 8.15 -1.15
N ALA A 89 -15.85 8.50 -2.39
CA ALA A 89 -16.87 9.51 -2.65
C ALA A 89 -18.24 9.10 -2.10
N THR A 90 -18.61 7.82 -2.26
CA THR A 90 -19.87 7.28 -1.74
C THR A 90 -19.91 7.31 -0.21
N VAL A 91 -18.83 6.86 0.44
CA VAL A 91 -18.69 6.90 1.90
C VAL A 91 -18.69 8.34 2.42
N THR A 92 -17.92 9.24 1.80
CA THR A 92 -17.88 10.65 2.20
C THR A 92 -19.24 11.35 2.04
N ALA A 93 -20.00 11.00 0.99
CA ALA A 93 -21.35 11.54 0.80
C ALA A 93 -22.31 11.07 1.90
N LEU A 94 -22.23 9.79 2.28
CA LEU A 94 -23.00 9.24 3.39
C LEU A 94 -22.63 9.91 4.72
N GLU A 95 -21.33 10.04 5.03
CA GLU A 95 -20.86 10.71 6.24
C GLU A 95 -21.32 12.16 6.33
N LYS A 96 -21.28 12.89 5.20
CA LYS A 96 -21.80 14.26 5.12
C LYS A 96 -23.30 14.31 5.41
N ARG A 97 -24.06 13.35 4.89
CA ARG A 97 -25.50 13.24 5.16
C ARG A 97 -25.78 12.97 6.64
N ILE A 98 -25.11 11.96 7.22
CA ILE A 98 -25.21 11.64 8.65
C ILE A 98 -24.88 12.87 9.50
N ARG A 99 -23.80 13.58 9.17
CA ARG A 99 -23.39 14.80 9.89
C ARG A 99 -24.43 15.92 9.79
N GLY A 100 -24.99 16.16 8.60
CA GLY A 100 -26.02 17.18 8.40
C GLY A 100 -27.33 16.86 9.13
N ASP A 101 -27.72 15.59 9.15
CA ASP A 101 -28.93 15.15 9.84
C ASP A 101 -28.75 15.20 11.36
N MET A 102 -27.56 14.87 11.87
CA MET A 102 -27.23 15.03 13.29
C MET A 102 -27.14 16.50 13.72
N SER A 103 -26.53 17.38 12.91
CA SER A 103 -26.41 18.81 13.28
C SER A 103 -27.76 19.52 13.24
N SER A 104 -28.59 19.24 12.22
CA SER A 104 -29.93 19.83 12.13
C SER A 104 -30.88 19.37 13.25
N SER A 105 -30.61 18.21 13.85
CA SER A 105 -31.30 17.74 15.06
C SER A 105 -30.87 18.48 16.34
N LEU A 106 -29.67 19.07 16.38
CA LEU A 106 -29.11 19.75 17.55
C LEU A 106 -29.40 21.26 17.56
N ASP A 107 -29.52 21.88 16.37
CA ASP A 107 -29.67 23.33 16.21
C ASP A 107 -31.11 23.85 16.41
N ASP A 108 -32.13 22.99 16.51
CA ASP A 108 -33.54 23.40 16.73
C ASP A 108 -34.13 22.77 18.01
N PRO A 109 -33.72 23.24 19.20
CA PRO A 109 -34.29 22.77 20.48
C PRO A 109 -35.71 23.27 20.75
N ASP A 110 -36.19 24.31 20.04
CA ASP A 110 -37.50 24.93 20.26
C ASP A 110 -38.65 24.22 19.51
N ARG A 111 -38.36 23.44 18.47
CA ARG A 111 -39.36 22.57 17.81
C ARG A 111 -39.60 21.23 18.51
N ALA A 112 -38.79 20.88 19.49
CA ALA A 112 -38.96 19.63 20.25
C ALA A 112 -40.26 19.58 21.07
N TRP A 113 -40.96 20.71 21.23
CA TRP A 113 -42.14 20.84 22.09
C TRP A 113 -43.45 21.13 21.34
N ASP A 114 -43.42 21.43 20.03
CA ASP A 114 -44.60 21.92 19.29
C ASP A 114 -44.99 21.06 18.07
N GLU A 115 -44.24 19.99 17.77
CA GLU A 115 -44.59 19.06 16.70
C GLU A 115 -44.93 17.66 17.27
N ALA A 116 -46.04 17.09 16.80
CA ALA A 116 -46.60 15.84 17.30
C ALA A 116 -45.55 14.70 17.39
N PRO A 117 -45.60 13.82 18.41
CA PRO A 117 -44.37 13.38 19.06
C PRO A 117 -43.49 12.34 18.34
N ASP A 118 -43.96 11.64 17.30
CA ASP A 118 -43.34 10.33 17.00
C ASP A 118 -42.89 10.10 15.53
N ALA A 119 -43.20 10.99 14.59
CA ALA A 119 -43.07 10.67 13.15
C ALA A 119 -41.86 11.28 12.43
N ALA A 120 -41.48 12.53 12.72
CA ALA A 120 -40.47 13.24 11.92
C ALA A 120 -39.01 12.82 12.21
N PRO A 121 -38.57 12.63 13.47
CA PRO A 121 -37.20 12.18 13.78
C PRO A 121 -36.97 10.73 13.37
N THR A 122 -38.00 9.88 13.52
CA THR A 122 -37.95 8.46 13.16
C THR A 122 -37.94 8.26 11.64
N ALA A 123 -38.65 9.08 10.86
CA ALA A 123 -38.60 9.05 9.41
C ALA A 123 -37.22 9.40 8.84
N LYS A 124 -36.56 10.45 9.37
CA LYS A 124 -35.18 10.82 8.97
C LYS A 124 -34.16 9.72 9.30
N MET A 125 -34.29 9.09 10.47
CA MET A 125 -33.41 7.99 10.86
C MET A 125 -33.61 6.74 9.99
N ARG A 126 -34.86 6.44 9.57
CA ARG A 126 -35.15 5.37 8.61
C ARG A 126 -34.56 5.64 7.23
N ASP A 127 -34.67 6.88 6.76
CA ASP A 127 -34.08 7.32 5.49
C ASP A 127 -32.53 7.26 5.53
N LEU A 128 -31.91 7.54 6.69
CA LEU A 128 -30.48 7.29 6.92
C LEU A 128 -30.12 5.81 6.86
N LEU A 129 -30.90 4.93 7.51
CA LEU A 129 -30.70 3.48 7.44
C LEU A 129 -30.82 2.96 6.01
N GLU A 130 -31.78 3.44 5.24
CA GLU A 130 -31.95 3.08 3.83
C GLU A 130 -30.73 3.52 2.98
N ALA A 131 -30.15 4.69 3.24
CA ALA A 131 -28.92 5.09 2.55
C ALA A 131 -27.68 4.30 2.98
N VAL A 132 -27.58 3.89 4.26
CA VAL A 132 -26.52 2.99 4.70
C VAL A 132 -26.65 1.63 4.00
N ASP A 133 -27.87 1.11 3.87
CA ASP A 133 -28.14 -0.15 3.16
C ASP A 133 -27.82 0.00 1.65
N GLY A 134 -28.22 1.11 1.02
CA GLY A 134 -27.87 1.41 -0.37
C GLY A 134 -26.36 1.55 -0.61
N ALA A 135 -25.64 2.23 0.28
CA ALA A 135 -24.19 2.33 0.24
C ALA A 135 -23.53 0.96 0.43
N THR A 136 -24.05 0.13 1.35
CA THR A 136 -23.56 -1.23 1.59
C THR A 136 -23.67 -2.10 0.35
N VAL A 137 -24.80 -2.07 -0.36
CA VAL A 137 -24.98 -2.81 -1.63
C VAL A 137 -24.02 -2.30 -2.70
N SER A 138 -23.88 -0.98 -2.84
CA SER A 138 -22.94 -0.40 -3.82
C SER A 138 -21.48 -0.82 -3.55
N LEU A 139 -21.06 -0.80 -2.29
CA LEU A 139 -19.72 -1.23 -1.89
C LEU A 139 -19.51 -2.74 -2.08
N GLN A 140 -20.54 -3.57 -1.87
CA GLN A 140 -20.47 -5.01 -2.15
C GLN A 140 -20.23 -5.29 -3.64
N THR A 141 -20.96 -4.64 -4.54
CA THR A 141 -20.72 -4.80 -6.00
C THR A 141 -19.28 -4.39 -6.38
N ARG A 142 -18.78 -3.31 -5.78
CA ARG A 142 -17.41 -2.83 -6.01
C ARG A 142 -16.35 -3.75 -5.41
N LEU A 143 -16.67 -4.44 -4.31
CA LEU A 143 -15.84 -5.46 -3.70
C LEU A 143 -15.71 -6.68 -4.63
N GLU A 144 -16.82 -7.16 -5.19
CA GLU A 144 -16.83 -8.27 -6.15
C GLU A 144 -15.94 -7.95 -7.37
N ASP A 145 -16.06 -6.73 -7.92
CA ASP A 145 -15.19 -6.26 -9.01
C ASP A 145 -13.69 -6.27 -8.63
N ALA A 146 -13.37 -5.91 -7.39
CA ALA A 146 -12.01 -5.91 -6.87
C ALA A 146 -11.47 -7.34 -6.65
N GLU A 147 -12.32 -8.27 -6.22
CA GLU A 147 -12.00 -9.69 -6.03
C GLU A 147 -11.72 -10.39 -7.37
N VAL A 148 -12.58 -10.16 -8.37
CA VAL A 148 -12.39 -10.70 -9.74
C VAL A 148 -11.04 -10.26 -10.31
N LYS A 149 -10.66 -9.00 -10.10
CA LYS A 149 -9.38 -8.44 -10.56
C LYS A 149 -8.20 -8.77 -9.63
N ASN A 150 -8.43 -9.49 -8.54
CA ASN A 150 -7.44 -9.88 -7.53
C ASN A 150 -6.68 -8.68 -6.93
N TRP A 151 -7.35 -7.53 -6.77
CA TRP A 151 -6.76 -6.33 -6.17
C TRP A 151 -6.79 -6.43 -4.64
N ARG A 152 -5.87 -7.23 -4.08
CA ARG A 152 -5.87 -7.60 -2.65
C ARG A 152 -5.96 -6.41 -1.69
N LEU A 153 -5.23 -5.32 -1.97
CA LEU A 153 -5.25 -4.13 -1.13
C LEU A 153 -6.65 -3.48 -1.11
N LEU A 154 -7.30 -3.41 -2.28
CA LEU A 154 -8.62 -2.81 -2.41
C LEU A 154 -9.70 -3.70 -1.77
N VAL A 155 -9.58 -5.02 -1.89
CA VAL A 155 -10.46 -5.98 -1.21
C VAL A 155 -10.41 -5.78 0.31
N VAL A 156 -9.20 -5.66 0.89
CA VAL A 156 -9.05 -5.43 2.32
C VAL A 156 -9.62 -4.06 2.74
N ALA A 157 -9.34 -3.01 1.97
CA ALA A 157 -9.84 -1.66 2.27
C ALA A 157 -11.38 -1.60 2.20
N ILE A 158 -11.99 -2.02 1.10
CA ILE A 158 -13.46 -2.01 0.94
C ILE A 158 -14.11 -2.96 1.95
N GLY A 159 -13.50 -4.11 2.25
CA GLY A 159 -13.97 -5.03 3.27
C GLY A 159 -14.02 -4.41 4.66
N ALA A 160 -12.99 -3.67 5.06
CA ALA A 160 -12.97 -2.93 6.31
C ALA A 160 -14.06 -1.84 6.35
N GLU A 161 -14.24 -1.10 5.26
CA GLU A 161 -15.30 -0.09 5.16
C GLU A 161 -16.71 -0.70 5.26
N LEU A 162 -16.95 -1.86 4.62
CA LEU A 162 -18.22 -2.58 4.72
C LEU A 162 -18.52 -3.03 6.14
N GLU A 163 -17.51 -3.51 6.86
CA GLU A 163 -17.66 -3.92 8.24
C GLU A 163 -17.97 -2.71 9.15
N ALA A 164 -17.28 -1.58 8.91
CA ALA A 164 -17.56 -0.32 9.61
C ALA A 164 -19.01 0.17 9.35
N LEU A 165 -19.50 0.09 8.11
CA LEU A 165 -20.88 0.46 7.78
C LEU A 165 -21.91 -0.45 8.44
N ARG A 166 -21.66 -1.77 8.53
CA ARG A 166 -22.53 -2.72 9.24
C ARG A 166 -22.62 -2.43 10.73
N GLN A 167 -21.49 -2.09 11.34
CA GLN A 167 -21.45 -1.67 12.74
C GLN A 167 -22.20 -0.35 12.94
N GLY A 168 -21.97 0.64 12.08
CA GLY A 168 -22.69 1.91 12.10
C GLY A 168 -24.20 1.75 11.95
N ARG A 169 -24.65 0.88 11.03
CA ARG A 169 -26.06 0.51 10.87
C ARG A 169 -26.66 -0.06 12.16
N THR A 170 -25.94 -0.93 12.84
CA THR A 170 -26.38 -1.56 14.08
C THR A 170 -26.54 -0.53 15.19
N ILE A 171 -25.64 0.44 15.28
CA ILE A 171 -25.74 1.54 16.25
C ILE A 171 -26.94 2.43 15.93
N LEU A 172 -27.15 2.79 14.66
CA LEU A 172 -28.29 3.62 14.23
C LEU A 172 -29.64 2.92 14.47
N SER A 173 -29.73 1.60 14.24
CA SER A 173 -30.97 0.84 14.49
C SER A 173 -31.27 0.67 15.98
N GLN A 174 -30.24 0.52 16.82
CA GLN A 174 -30.38 0.55 18.29
C GLN A 174 -30.89 1.91 18.77
N ALA A 175 -30.37 3.01 18.23
CA ALA A 175 -30.83 4.36 18.56
C ALA A 175 -32.29 4.62 18.16
N LEU A 176 -32.78 3.98 17.08
CA LEU A 176 -34.17 4.08 16.63
C LEU A 176 -35.15 3.21 17.45
N GLY A 177 -34.65 2.37 18.36
CA GLY A 177 -35.49 1.45 19.14
C GLY A 177 -36.10 0.31 18.31
N GLU A 178 -35.65 0.10 17.07
CA GLU A 178 -36.11 -0.97 16.18
C GLU A 178 -35.52 -2.35 16.54
N ALA A 179 -34.69 -2.42 17.59
CA ALA A 179 -34.23 -3.68 18.15
C ALA A 179 -35.38 -4.39 18.91
N LYS A 180 -36.12 -5.24 18.19
CA LYS A 180 -36.72 -6.43 18.78
C LYS A 180 -35.58 -7.28 19.35
N ASP A 181 -35.42 -7.25 20.67
CA ASP A 181 -34.54 -8.12 21.44
C ASP A 181 -34.62 -9.57 20.91
N PRO A 182 -33.59 -10.10 20.23
CA PRO A 182 -33.44 -11.53 20.17
C PRO A 182 -32.88 -11.91 21.55
N ARG A 183 -33.81 -12.24 22.46
CA ARG A 183 -33.48 -12.99 23.67
C ARG A 183 -32.46 -14.07 23.30
N PRO A 184 -31.33 -14.18 24.00
CA PRO A 184 -30.41 -15.26 23.77
C PRO A 184 -31.07 -16.54 24.28
N ASP A 185 -31.64 -17.33 23.37
CA ASP A 185 -31.96 -18.72 23.69
C ASP A 185 -30.63 -19.46 23.92
N PRO A 186 -30.43 -20.04 25.12
CA PRO A 186 -29.28 -20.88 25.36
C PRO A 186 -29.48 -22.21 24.62
N GLU A 187 -28.38 -22.77 24.12
CA GLU A 187 -28.26 -24.11 23.51
C GLU A 187 -28.37 -24.18 21.97
N SER A 188 -27.23 -23.92 21.31
CA SER A 188 -26.71 -24.88 20.33
C SER A 188 -25.17 -24.90 20.35
N PRO A 189 -24.54 -26.06 20.57
CA PRO A 189 -23.13 -26.18 20.92
C PRO A 189 -22.26 -26.26 19.66
N ASN A 190 -21.72 -25.14 19.23
CA ASN A 190 -20.43 -25.12 18.52
C ASN A 190 -19.87 -23.69 18.48
N SER A 191 -19.43 -23.25 19.65
CA SER A 191 -18.39 -22.24 19.76
C SER A 191 -17.63 -22.48 21.05
N PRO A 192 -16.39 -23.01 21.02
CA PRO A 192 -15.55 -23.07 22.18
C PRO A 192 -15.01 -21.67 22.50
N ILE A 193 -15.80 -20.87 23.21
CA ILE A 193 -15.23 -19.95 24.19
C ILE A 193 -15.67 -20.43 25.56
N GLN A 194 -14.91 -21.36 26.11
CA GLN A 194 -14.67 -21.35 27.55
C GLN A 194 -13.19 -21.60 27.83
N HIS A 195 -12.62 -20.60 28.50
CA HIS A 195 -11.53 -20.76 29.45
C HIS A 195 -10.13 -20.91 28.86
N LEU A 196 -9.58 -19.80 28.36
CA LEU A 196 -8.14 -19.58 28.36
C LEU A 196 -7.82 -18.57 29.47
N LYS A 197 -7.01 -19.02 30.41
CA LYS A 197 -6.38 -18.24 31.46
C LYS A 197 -5.76 -16.98 30.87
N GLU A 198 -5.89 -15.88 31.59
CA GLU A 198 -4.96 -14.75 31.56
C GLU A 198 -3.54 -15.31 31.65
N ASP A 199 -2.82 -15.35 30.53
CA ASP A 199 -1.38 -15.56 30.52
C ASP A 199 -0.75 -14.81 29.33
N SER A 200 0.08 -13.82 29.66
CA SER A 200 1.21 -13.34 28.86
C SER A 200 0.95 -12.64 27.50
N GLY A 201 -0.04 -11.74 27.44
CA GLY A 201 -0.27 -10.84 26.30
C GLY A 201 -0.04 -9.36 26.61
N ASP A 202 -0.63 -8.88 27.71
CA ASP A 202 -0.67 -7.44 28.04
C ASP A 202 0.70 -6.91 28.45
N ASP A 203 1.52 -7.73 29.11
CA ASP A 203 2.90 -7.37 29.49
C ASP A 203 3.78 -7.06 28.27
N LYS A 204 3.57 -7.74 27.14
CA LYS A 204 4.35 -7.52 25.91
C LYS A 204 3.99 -6.21 25.23
N ILE A 205 2.72 -5.80 25.30
CA ILE A 205 2.26 -4.51 24.76
C ILE A 205 2.82 -3.36 25.61
N LEU A 206 2.82 -3.52 26.94
CA LEU A 206 3.42 -2.56 27.87
C LEU A 206 4.95 -2.49 27.74
N GLU A 207 5.61 -3.61 27.42
CA GLU A 207 7.05 -3.68 27.17
C GLU A 207 7.44 -3.03 25.83
N LEU A 208 6.60 -3.16 24.80
CA LEU A 208 6.74 -2.46 23.52
C LEU A 208 6.62 -0.94 23.69
N ASP A 209 5.59 -0.46 24.40
CA ASP A 209 5.41 0.98 24.65
C ASP A 209 6.60 1.59 25.42
N LYS A 210 7.10 0.90 26.43
CA LYS A 210 8.32 1.31 27.15
C LYS A 210 9.55 1.33 26.23
N SER A 211 9.65 0.39 25.31
CA SER A 211 10.75 0.35 24.34
C SER A 211 10.74 1.57 23.40
N PHE A 212 9.56 1.99 22.94
CA PHE A 212 9.40 3.20 22.12
C PHE A 212 9.73 4.49 22.89
N GLU A 213 9.31 4.60 24.15
CA GLU A 213 9.65 5.76 24.99
C GLU A 213 11.16 5.87 25.28
N THR A 214 11.83 4.73 25.47
CA THR A 214 13.26 4.67 25.76
C THR A 214 14.09 5.03 24.52
N ALA A 215 13.69 4.57 23.33
CA ALA A 215 14.32 4.95 22.06
C ALA A 215 14.16 6.46 21.77
N ARG A 216 12.98 7.02 22.09
CA ARG A 216 12.75 8.47 21.94
C ARG A 216 13.60 9.29 22.90
N LYS A 217 13.81 8.82 24.13
CA LYS A 217 14.71 9.45 25.11
C LYS A 217 16.19 9.32 24.73
N GLN A 218 16.61 8.19 24.15
CA GLN A 218 17.98 8.04 23.65
C GLN A 218 18.27 8.97 22.47
N SER A 219 17.30 9.20 21.57
CA SER A 219 17.43 10.19 20.49
C SER A 219 17.61 11.63 21.00
N LEU A 220 17.01 11.97 22.15
CA LEU A 220 17.14 13.29 22.77
C LEU A 220 18.35 13.42 23.73
N SER A 221 18.92 12.30 24.19
CA SER A 221 20.03 12.25 25.15
C SER A 221 21.40 12.05 24.49
N ASN A 222 21.46 11.66 23.21
CA ASN A 222 22.72 11.46 22.49
C ASN A 222 23.22 12.74 21.76
N GLY A 223 22.73 13.91 22.18
CA GLY A 223 23.13 15.22 21.67
C GLY A 223 24.45 15.71 22.26
N GLU A 224 25.55 14.96 22.08
CA GLU A 224 26.91 15.45 22.32
C GLU A 224 27.91 14.71 21.42
N THR A 225 27.90 15.07 20.14
CA THR A 225 29.12 15.34 19.34
C THR A 225 28.75 16.34 18.25
N ASP A 226 29.11 17.57 18.55
CA ASP A 226 29.26 18.75 17.69
C ASP A 226 30.01 18.39 16.39
N ASP A 227 29.29 18.40 15.27
CA ASP A 227 29.80 18.59 13.91
C ASP A 227 28.60 19.01 13.03
N GLU A 228 27.93 20.11 13.42
CA GLU A 228 27.08 20.85 12.49
C GLU A 228 27.99 21.50 11.44
N ILE A 229 28.08 20.87 10.27
CA ILE A 229 28.72 21.47 9.09
C ILE A 229 27.92 22.74 8.75
N ASP A 230 28.53 23.90 8.99
CA ASP A 230 27.95 25.21 8.69
C ASP A 230 27.48 25.25 7.22
N PRO A 231 26.16 25.40 6.95
CA PRO A 231 25.62 25.38 5.60
C PRO A 231 26.13 26.53 4.72
N GLU A 232 26.76 27.57 5.30
CA GLU A 232 27.36 28.67 4.54
C GLU A 232 28.72 28.29 3.90
N LEU A 233 29.40 27.24 4.38
CA LEU A 233 30.66 26.74 3.77
C LEU A 233 30.44 25.95 2.48
N LEU A 234 29.20 25.56 2.16
CA LEU A 234 28.89 24.76 0.96
C LEU A 234 28.81 25.60 -0.33
N PHE A 235 28.75 26.93 -0.23
CA PHE A 235 28.48 27.82 -1.37
C PHE A 235 29.65 28.75 -1.74
N SER A 236 30.77 28.72 -1.02
CA SER A 236 31.87 29.70 -1.22
C SER A 236 33.06 29.19 -2.08
N GLN A 237 32.98 28.02 -2.70
CA GLN A 237 33.99 27.56 -3.68
C GLN A 237 33.48 27.61 -5.12
N GLN A 238 32.98 28.76 -5.54
CA GLN A 238 32.84 29.08 -6.95
C GLN A 238 32.86 30.60 -7.13
N ASP A 239 34.07 31.17 -7.14
CA ASP A 239 34.53 32.06 -8.21
C ASP A 239 35.77 32.85 -7.77
N SER A 240 36.93 32.46 -8.30
CA SER A 240 38.04 33.37 -8.48
C SER A 240 38.71 33.06 -9.82
N PRO A 241 38.53 33.89 -10.86
CA PRO A 241 39.25 33.74 -12.12
C PRO A 241 40.73 34.06 -11.92
N VAL A 242 41.56 33.23 -12.56
CA VAL A 242 43.02 33.38 -12.64
C VAL A 242 43.35 34.52 -13.60
N ASP A 243 44.19 35.45 -13.16
CA ASP A 243 45.07 36.26 -14.01
C ASP A 243 46.49 36.17 -13.43
#